data_AF-A0A067LW90-F1
#
_entry.id   AF-A0A067LW90-F1
#
_cell.length_a   1.000
_cell.length_b   1.000
_cell.length_c   1.000
_cell.angle_alpha   90.00
_cell.angle_beta   90.00
_cell.angle_gamma   90.00
#
_symmetry.space_group_name_H-M   'P 1'
#
loop_
_entity.id
_entity.type
_entity.pdbx_description
1 polymer ?
#
loop_
_entity_poly.entity_id
_entity_poly.type
_entity_poly.pdbx_seq_one_letter_code
_entity_poly.pdbx_strand_id
1 'polypeptide(L)'
;MSRHASPKDTISETCPLGAPIIRRLYDLEDYHQNGLLQEDRVVLALGHKPDRFCIPRHILIEHSPVFRATLELTGSKGDNSGGVSVSGVIKLPEDDPEYLMGVFGAYDSALISHPNNPSFEYIEGVLRLAHKYEFALAIQWAIGILRVDWSTNSRAWHKALIDPSQDDIRHAIALINLSRDTNINEFLACAFYLLCADTKWSDDPLVYKLLRAPDVSFLRHGIQQLYRRYAQNAQDSKTTVLPMDSDVPYHADSSPVQPSSAPGTSSQWEDFILCAATICAVTAHLPPIVVEMRKRKVAWVRSFMSETNINPTEVYMGGITLVDLLPAQEDPELARMFSVMGRNRRRVRHRAQV
;
A
#
# COMPACT_ATOMS: atom_id res chain seq x y z
N MET A 1 36.05 42.33 -23.32
CA MET A 1 36.01 41.37 -24.45
C MET A 1 36.49 40.03 -23.93
N SER A 2 35.59 39.12 -23.56
CA SER A 2 35.96 37.74 -23.20
C SER A 2 34.84 36.82 -23.67
N ARG A 3 35.16 35.96 -24.64
CA ARG A 3 34.24 35.03 -25.29
C ARG A 3 34.19 33.75 -24.45
N HIS A 4 33.06 33.44 -23.84
CA HIS A 4 32.78 32.10 -23.34
C HIS A 4 32.24 31.24 -24.48
N ALA A 5 32.97 30.17 -24.77
CA ALA A 5 32.64 29.17 -25.78
C ALA A 5 31.53 28.24 -25.26
N SER A 6 30.55 27.98 -26.13
CA SER A 6 29.44 27.06 -25.94
C SER A 6 29.92 25.60 -25.98
N PRO A 7 29.47 24.70 -25.08
CA PRO A 7 29.71 23.28 -25.21
C PRO A 7 28.89 22.72 -26.37
N LYS A 8 29.55 21.94 -27.23
CA LYS A 8 28.94 21.22 -28.35
C LYS A 8 28.16 20.02 -27.84
N ASP A 9 26.89 19.94 -28.20
CA ASP A 9 26.06 18.75 -28.04
C ASP A 9 26.67 17.59 -28.81
N THR A 10 27.12 16.57 -28.07
CA THR A 10 27.55 15.28 -28.62
C THR A 10 26.33 14.38 -28.63
N ILE A 11 25.61 14.38 -29.76
CA ILE A 11 24.53 13.45 -30.04
C ILE A 11 25.16 12.05 -30.12
N SER A 12 24.87 11.24 -29.11
CA SER A 12 25.31 9.85 -29.03
C SER A 12 24.26 8.98 -29.71
N GLU A 13 24.33 8.85 -31.04
CA GLU A 13 23.61 7.81 -31.77
C GLU A 13 24.17 6.44 -31.36
N THR A 14 23.38 5.70 -30.59
CA THR A 14 23.66 4.32 -30.20
C THR A 14 22.64 3.39 -30.86
N CYS A 15 23.15 2.58 -31.79
CA CYS A 15 22.70 1.32 -32.41
C CYS A 15 21.20 0.97 -32.55
N PRO A 16 20.74 0.60 -33.77
CA PRO A 16 19.49 -0.12 -33.98
C PRO A 16 19.76 -1.63 -34.00
N LEU A 17 19.54 -2.33 -32.89
CA LEU A 17 19.53 -3.80 -32.88
C LEU A 17 18.56 -4.32 -31.81
N GLY A 18 17.50 -4.99 -32.29
CA GLY A 18 16.60 -5.83 -31.49
C GLY A 18 15.53 -5.09 -30.69
N ALA A 19 14.64 -4.35 -31.35
CA ALA A 19 13.45 -3.86 -30.67
C ALA A 19 12.55 -5.05 -30.26
N PRO A 20 12.17 -5.18 -28.97
CA PRO A 20 11.35 -6.29 -28.49
C PRO A 20 9.98 -6.31 -29.20
N ILE A 21 9.58 -7.48 -29.69
CA ILE A 21 8.44 -7.69 -30.59
C ILE A 21 7.13 -7.73 -29.79
N ILE A 22 6.76 -6.62 -29.17
CA ILE A 22 5.34 -6.36 -28.92
C ILE A 22 4.93 -5.14 -29.71
N ARG A 23 4.53 -5.41 -30.96
CA ARG A 23 3.86 -4.44 -31.80
C ARG A 23 2.40 -4.38 -31.36
N ARG A 24 1.92 -3.21 -30.93
CA ARG A 24 0.48 -2.95 -30.90
C ARG A 24 -0.06 -3.30 -32.28
N LEU A 25 -1.11 -4.12 -32.33
CA LEU A 25 -1.61 -4.74 -33.56
C LEU A 25 -2.20 -3.76 -34.60
N TYR A 26 -1.94 -2.46 -34.50
CA TYR A 26 -2.46 -1.44 -35.43
C TYR A 26 -1.89 -1.57 -36.86
N ASP A 27 -0.76 -2.26 -37.07
CA ASP A 27 -0.10 -2.41 -38.39
C ASP A 27 -0.19 -3.85 -38.96
N LEU A 28 -1.08 -4.71 -38.47
CA LEU A 28 -1.07 -6.15 -38.81
C LEU A 28 -1.89 -6.58 -40.03
N GLU A 29 -2.46 -5.66 -40.81
CA GLU A 29 -3.12 -6.04 -42.09
C GLU A 29 -2.12 -6.72 -43.06
N ASP A 30 -0.82 -6.43 -42.97
CA ASP A 30 0.23 -7.02 -43.81
C ASP A 30 0.83 -8.34 -43.29
N TYR A 31 0.51 -8.78 -42.06
CA TYR A 31 1.17 -9.94 -41.43
C TYR A 31 0.48 -11.29 -41.68
N HIS A 32 -0.71 -11.27 -42.29
CA HIS A 32 -1.46 -12.47 -42.63
C HIS A 32 -0.78 -13.36 -43.69
N GLN A 33 0.31 -12.92 -44.32
CA GLN A 33 0.99 -13.67 -45.38
C GLN A 33 2.13 -14.59 -44.93
N ASN A 34 2.63 -14.49 -43.68
CA ASN A 34 3.73 -15.34 -43.19
C ASN A 34 3.23 -16.43 -42.23
N GLY A 35 2.46 -17.38 -42.75
CA GLY A 35 1.70 -18.41 -42.02
C GLY A 35 2.47 -19.51 -41.29
N LEU A 36 3.74 -19.33 -40.91
CA LEU A 36 4.57 -20.41 -40.31
C LEU A 36 4.89 -20.24 -38.82
N LEU A 37 4.55 -19.10 -38.19
CA LEU A 37 4.80 -18.84 -36.76
C LEU A 37 3.55 -18.43 -35.98
N GLN A 38 2.38 -18.51 -36.60
CA GLN A 38 1.12 -17.98 -36.07
C GLN A 38 0.33 -19.00 -35.23
N GLU A 39 0.69 -20.29 -35.29
CA GLU A 39 -0.16 -21.37 -34.78
C GLU A 39 -0.22 -21.49 -33.25
N ASP A 40 0.75 -20.93 -32.50
CA ASP A 40 0.78 -21.02 -31.03
C ASP A 40 0.76 -19.65 -30.32
N ARG A 41 -0.06 -18.74 -30.82
CA ARG A 41 -0.27 -17.42 -30.19
C ARG A 41 -1.73 -17.20 -29.82
N VAL A 42 -1.93 -16.48 -28.73
CA VAL A 42 -3.25 -16.07 -28.23
C VAL A 42 -3.36 -14.56 -28.38
N VAL A 43 -4.50 -14.10 -28.90
CA VAL A 43 -4.80 -12.67 -29.00
C VAL A 43 -5.57 -12.25 -27.75
N LEU A 44 -4.99 -11.36 -26.95
CA LEU A 44 -5.65 -10.71 -25.84
C LEU A 44 -6.21 -9.37 -26.31
N ALA A 45 -7.47 -9.07 -26.00
CA ALA A 45 -8.13 -7.80 -26.31
C ALA A 45 -8.42 -7.05 -25.00
N LEU A 46 -7.64 -6.01 -24.70
CA LEU A 46 -7.58 -5.33 -23.40
C LEU A 46 -8.27 -3.96 -23.42
N GLY A 47 -9.02 -3.65 -22.36
CA GLY A 47 -9.67 -2.36 -22.17
C GLY A 47 -10.99 -2.16 -22.96
N HIS A 48 -11.68 -1.05 -22.69
CA HIS A 48 -12.94 -0.69 -23.35
C HIS A 48 -12.79 -0.40 -24.85
N LYS A 49 -11.64 0.16 -25.24
CA LYS A 49 -11.21 0.26 -26.63
C LYS A 49 -10.12 -0.80 -26.82
N PRO A 50 -10.47 -1.99 -27.33
CA PRO A 50 -9.65 -3.18 -27.17
C PRO A 50 -8.32 -3.04 -27.89
N ASP A 51 -7.26 -2.74 -27.15
CA ASP A 51 -5.90 -2.92 -27.63
C ASP A 51 -5.64 -4.42 -27.75
N ARG A 52 -5.21 -4.86 -28.93
CA ARG A 52 -4.97 -6.28 -29.18
C ARG A 52 -3.49 -6.60 -29.04
N PHE A 53 -3.18 -7.63 -28.27
CA PHE A 53 -1.83 -8.13 -28.02
C PHE A 53 -1.74 -9.59 -28.41
N CYS A 54 -0.68 -9.95 -29.13
CA CYS A 54 -0.43 -11.31 -29.58
C CYS A 54 0.66 -11.93 -28.70
N ILE A 55 0.28 -12.78 -27.76
CA ILE A 55 1.18 -13.38 -26.75
C ILE A 55 1.39 -14.86 -27.08
N PRO A 56 2.62 -15.39 -26.98
CA PRO A 56 2.86 -16.83 -27.09
C PRO A 56 1.99 -17.62 -26.10
N ARG A 57 1.29 -18.65 -26.58
CA ARG A 57 0.34 -19.44 -25.77
C ARG A 57 1.03 -20.11 -24.60
N HIS A 58 2.26 -20.61 -24.79
CA HIS A 58 3.02 -21.26 -23.73
C HIS A 58 3.27 -20.36 -22.52
N ILE A 59 3.54 -19.06 -22.69
CA ILE A 59 3.74 -18.11 -21.56
C ILE A 59 2.48 -18.05 -20.69
N LEU A 60 1.30 -17.99 -21.32
CA LEU A 60 0.02 -17.93 -20.62
C LEU A 60 -0.28 -19.25 -19.88
N ILE A 61 -0.06 -20.39 -20.54
CA ILE A 61 -0.33 -21.71 -19.96
C ILE A 61 0.65 -22.04 -18.84
N GLU A 62 1.93 -21.76 -19.03
CA GLU A 62 2.98 -22.14 -18.08
C GLU A 62 2.91 -21.30 -16.81
N HIS A 63 2.70 -19.99 -16.94
CA HIS A 63 2.87 -19.05 -15.84
C HIS A 63 1.58 -18.49 -15.25
N SER A 64 0.41 -18.82 -15.79
CA SER A 64 -0.89 -18.44 -15.23
C SER A 64 -1.87 -19.62 -15.21
N PRO A 65 -2.17 -20.19 -14.03
CA PRO A 65 -3.22 -21.18 -13.87
C PRO A 65 -4.59 -20.71 -14.40
N VAL A 66 -4.90 -19.42 -14.24
CA VAL A 66 -6.15 -18.81 -14.73
C VAL A 66 -6.24 -18.84 -16.25
N PHE A 67 -5.18 -18.42 -16.95
CA PHE A 67 -5.17 -18.48 -18.41
C PHE A 67 -5.09 -19.91 -18.93
N ARG A 68 -4.33 -20.79 -18.27
CA ARG A 68 -4.31 -22.24 -18.57
C ARG A 68 -5.72 -22.82 -18.59
N ALA A 69 -6.46 -22.67 -17.49
CA ALA A 69 -7.83 -23.19 -17.38
C ALA A 69 -8.75 -22.61 -18.47
N THR A 70 -8.63 -21.29 -18.73
CA THR A 70 -9.42 -20.61 -19.77
C THR A 70 -9.12 -21.18 -21.16
N LEU A 71 -7.84 -21.40 -21.48
CA LEU A 71 -7.40 -21.89 -22.79
C LEU A 71 -7.67 -23.38 -23.00
N GLU A 72 -7.62 -24.19 -21.95
CA GLU A 72 -7.99 -25.62 -21.99
C GLU A 72 -9.49 -25.81 -22.23
N LEU A 73 -10.33 -25.01 -21.59
CA LEU A 73 -11.79 -25.03 -21.80
C LEU A 73 -12.17 -24.69 -23.24
N THR A 74 -11.46 -23.75 -23.87
CA THR A 74 -11.72 -23.41 -25.28
C THR A 74 -11.34 -24.52 -26.26
N GLY A 75 -10.35 -25.37 -25.92
CA GLY A 75 -9.88 -26.45 -26.78
C GLY A 75 -10.79 -27.68 -26.83
N SER A 76 -11.68 -27.86 -25.84
CA SER A 76 -12.51 -29.07 -25.73
C SER A 76 -13.82 -29.02 -26.52
N LYS A 77 -14.22 -27.88 -27.09
CA LYS A 77 -15.40 -27.80 -27.98
C LYS A 77 -15.02 -28.32 -29.37
N GLY A 78 -14.96 -29.64 -29.48
CA GLY A 78 -14.67 -30.35 -30.72
C GLY A 78 -15.82 -30.22 -31.71
N ASP A 79 -15.68 -29.29 -32.66
CA ASP A 79 -16.40 -29.36 -33.92
C ASP A 79 -15.54 -30.14 -34.92
N ASN A 80 -15.98 -31.35 -35.25
CA ASN A 80 -15.44 -32.22 -36.30
C ASN A 80 -15.57 -31.63 -37.74
N SER A 81 -15.79 -30.32 -37.89
CA SER A 81 -15.72 -29.64 -39.17
C SER A 81 -14.31 -29.08 -39.35
N GLY A 82 -13.50 -29.71 -40.21
CA GLY A 82 -12.07 -29.42 -40.47
C GLY A 82 -11.73 -28.03 -41.01
N GLY A 83 -12.21 -26.97 -40.38
CA GLY A 83 -11.75 -25.60 -40.55
C GLY A 83 -10.79 -25.25 -39.43
N VAL A 84 -9.62 -24.72 -39.78
CA VAL A 84 -8.64 -24.13 -38.85
C VAL A 84 -9.35 -23.02 -38.06
N SER A 85 -9.82 -23.33 -36.86
CA SER A 85 -10.47 -22.37 -35.97
C SER A 85 -9.40 -21.39 -35.50
N VAL A 86 -9.42 -20.19 -36.07
CA VAL A 86 -8.53 -19.09 -35.74
C VAL A 86 -8.56 -18.86 -34.23
N SER A 87 -7.38 -18.97 -33.62
CA SER A 87 -7.09 -18.82 -32.18
C SER A 87 -8.04 -17.84 -31.47
N GLY A 88 -8.72 -18.34 -30.44
CA GLY A 88 -9.74 -17.61 -29.70
C GLY A 88 -9.20 -16.32 -29.08
N VAL A 89 -9.81 -15.19 -29.44
CA VAL A 89 -9.51 -13.90 -28.82
C VAL A 89 -10.03 -13.90 -27.38
N ILE A 90 -9.16 -13.72 -26.39
CA ILE A 90 -9.55 -13.54 -24.99
C ILE A 90 -9.82 -12.06 -24.74
N LYS A 91 -11.06 -11.73 -24.36
CA LYS A 91 -11.48 -10.35 -24.09
C LYS A 91 -11.32 -10.04 -22.60
N LEU A 92 -10.60 -8.97 -22.30
CA LEU A 92 -10.24 -8.50 -20.97
C LEU A 92 -10.57 -7.00 -20.86
N PRO A 93 -11.87 -6.63 -20.89
CA PRO A 93 -12.29 -5.24 -21.10
C PRO A 93 -12.00 -4.30 -19.93
N GLU A 94 -11.75 -4.84 -18.74
CA GLU A 94 -11.51 -4.09 -17.51
C GLU A 94 -10.02 -3.91 -17.19
N ASP A 95 -9.13 -4.63 -17.89
CA ASP A 95 -7.71 -4.60 -17.59
C ASP A 95 -6.99 -3.55 -18.41
N ASP A 96 -6.09 -2.82 -17.75
CA ASP A 96 -5.24 -1.85 -18.40
C ASP A 96 -4.12 -2.56 -19.19
N PRO A 97 -3.95 -2.23 -20.49
CA PRO A 97 -2.91 -2.85 -21.31
C PRO A 97 -1.49 -2.58 -20.80
N GLU A 98 -1.21 -1.39 -20.26
CA GLU A 98 0.13 -1.01 -19.78
C GLU A 98 0.56 -1.86 -18.57
N TYR A 99 -0.37 -2.12 -17.65
CA TYR A 99 -0.10 -2.95 -16.48
C TYR A 99 0.05 -4.42 -16.85
N LEU A 100 -0.76 -4.95 -17.78
CA LEU A 100 -0.62 -6.35 -18.19
C LEU A 100 0.69 -6.57 -18.95
N MET A 101 1.14 -5.56 -19.69
CA MET A 101 2.46 -5.57 -20.31
C MET A 101 3.58 -5.64 -19.27
N GLY A 102 3.46 -4.92 -18.14
CA GLY A 102 4.38 -5.10 -17.01
C GLY A 102 4.38 -6.52 -16.45
N VAL A 103 3.22 -7.18 -16.36
CA VAL A 103 3.16 -8.58 -15.91
C VAL A 103 4.01 -9.49 -16.81
N PHE A 104 3.90 -9.35 -18.12
CA PHE A 104 4.69 -10.16 -19.07
C PHE A 104 6.18 -9.79 -19.09
N GLY A 105 6.53 -8.52 -18.84
CA GLY A 105 7.93 -8.08 -18.74
C GLY A 105 8.73 -8.73 -17.62
N ALA A 106 8.05 -9.31 -16.61
CA ALA A 106 8.70 -10.09 -15.56
C ALA A 106 9.18 -11.49 -16.01
N TYR A 107 8.68 -11.99 -17.14
CA TYR A 107 9.01 -13.33 -17.67
C TYR A 107 9.95 -13.27 -18.86
N ASP A 108 9.81 -12.23 -19.70
CA ASP A 108 10.65 -12.06 -20.86
C ASP A 108 10.91 -10.57 -21.12
N SER A 109 12.10 -10.11 -20.70
CA SER A 109 12.55 -8.75 -20.96
C SER A 109 12.77 -8.46 -22.45
N ALA A 110 12.93 -9.49 -23.29
CA ALA A 110 13.02 -9.35 -24.74
C ALA A 110 11.64 -9.25 -25.40
N LEU A 111 10.54 -9.48 -24.66
CA LEU A 111 9.19 -9.12 -25.09
C LEU A 111 8.84 -7.70 -24.63
N ILE A 112 9.11 -7.39 -23.37
CA ILE A 112 8.73 -6.10 -22.78
C ILE A 112 9.73 -5.73 -21.70
N SER A 113 10.42 -4.61 -21.90
CA SER A 113 11.24 -4.03 -20.85
C SER A 113 10.36 -3.28 -19.87
N HIS A 114 10.54 -3.56 -18.58
CA HIS A 114 10.04 -2.70 -17.52
C HIS A 114 10.65 -1.29 -17.65
N PRO A 115 9.90 -0.22 -17.31
CA PRO A 115 10.49 1.10 -17.22
C PRO A 115 11.60 1.08 -16.16
N ASN A 116 12.70 1.79 -16.41
CA ASN A 116 13.85 1.81 -15.50
C ASN A 116 13.48 2.34 -14.10
N ASN A 117 12.54 3.29 -14.05
CA ASN A 117 11.98 3.87 -12.82
C ASN A 117 10.46 3.78 -12.91
N PRO A 118 9.84 2.63 -12.55
CA PRO A 118 8.39 2.49 -12.59
C PRO A 118 7.73 3.43 -11.57
N SER A 119 6.61 4.05 -11.93
CA SER A 119 5.82 4.83 -10.95
C SER A 119 5.12 3.89 -9.96
N PHE A 120 4.69 4.44 -8.82
CA PHE A 120 3.94 3.67 -7.83
C PHE A 120 2.67 3.06 -8.43
N GLU A 121 1.91 3.84 -9.20
CA GLU A 121 0.66 3.41 -9.84
C GLU A 121 0.90 2.27 -10.84
N TYR A 122 2.02 2.33 -11.57
CA TYR A 122 2.41 1.25 -12.47
C TYR A 122 2.68 -0.04 -11.69
N ILE A 123 3.46 0.02 -10.60
CA ILE A 123 3.79 -1.15 -9.78
C ILE A 123 2.52 -1.72 -9.14
N GLU A 124 1.65 -0.87 -8.61
CA GLU A 124 0.36 -1.26 -8.04
C GLU A 124 -0.52 -1.96 -9.09
N GLY A 125 -0.64 -1.37 -10.28
CA GLY A 125 -1.42 -1.94 -11.39
C GLY A 125 -0.90 -3.30 -11.83
N VAL A 126 0.43 -3.44 -11.99
CA VAL A 126 1.09 -4.71 -12.31
C VAL A 126 0.82 -5.74 -11.20
N LEU A 127 0.96 -5.37 -9.93
CA LEU A 127 0.72 -6.29 -8.81
C LEU A 127 -0.73 -6.78 -8.78
N ARG A 128 -1.72 -5.89 -9.00
CA ARG A 128 -3.14 -6.28 -9.05
C ARG A 128 -3.42 -7.28 -10.17
N LEU A 129 -2.93 -7.03 -11.39
CA LEU A 129 -3.14 -7.94 -12.52
C LEU A 129 -2.36 -9.24 -12.36
N ALA A 130 -1.12 -9.17 -11.87
CA ALA A 130 -0.31 -10.35 -11.58
C ALA A 130 -1.00 -11.24 -10.54
N HIS A 131 -1.62 -10.66 -9.51
CA HIS A 131 -2.41 -11.40 -8.53
C HIS A 131 -3.71 -11.96 -9.13
N LYS A 132 -4.48 -11.15 -9.88
CA LYS A 132 -5.72 -11.56 -10.55
C LYS A 132 -5.53 -12.78 -11.47
N TYR A 133 -4.40 -12.83 -12.17
CA TYR A 133 -4.06 -13.90 -13.10
C TYR A 133 -3.02 -14.89 -12.56
N GLU A 134 -2.66 -14.79 -11.28
CA GLU A 134 -1.74 -15.70 -10.59
C GLU A 134 -0.34 -15.84 -11.25
N PHE A 135 0.21 -14.74 -11.79
CA PHE A 135 1.58 -14.69 -12.31
C PHE A 135 2.61 -14.49 -11.19
N ALA A 136 3.09 -15.59 -10.62
CA ALA A 136 3.98 -15.59 -9.45
C ALA A 136 5.25 -14.71 -9.59
N LEU A 137 5.98 -14.76 -10.72
CA LEU A 137 7.21 -13.95 -10.87
C LEU A 137 6.91 -12.45 -10.94
N ALA A 138 5.82 -12.05 -11.58
CA ALA A 138 5.39 -10.65 -11.63
C ALA A 138 4.95 -10.14 -10.25
N ILE A 139 4.28 -10.98 -9.44
CA ILE A 139 3.97 -10.67 -8.04
C ILE A 139 5.27 -10.43 -7.26
N GLN A 140 6.23 -11.34 -7.36
CA GLN A 140 7.52 -11.23 -6.66
C GLN A 140 8.31 -9.98 -7.10
N TRP A 141 8.32 -9.68 -8.40
CA TRP A 141 8.94 -8.48 -8.94
C TRP A 141 8.31 -7.22 -8.33
N ALA A 142 6.98 -7.07 -8.39
CA ALA A 142 6.31 -5.87 -7.91
C ALA A 142 6.48 -5.68 -6.39
N ILE A 143 6.35 -6.75 -5.60
CA ILE A 143 6.65 -6.74 -4.16
C ILE A 143 8.11 -6.34 -3.90
N GLY A 144 9.05 -6.86 -4.69
CA GLY A 144 10.46 -6.54 -4.60
C GLY A 144 10.73 -5.05 -4.76
N ILE A 145 10.09 -4.40 -5.74
CA ILE A 145 10.19 -2.95 -5.94
C ILE A 145 9.54 -2.19 -4.77
N LEU A 146 8.31 -2.54 -4.38
CA LEU A 146 7.63 -1.87 -3.25
C LEU A 146 8.43 -1.96 -1.95
N ARG A 147 9.12 -3.09 -1.69
CA ARG A 147 9.96 -3.28 -0.49
C ARG A 147 11.12 -2.29 -0.39
N VAL A 148 11.63 -1.79 -1.52
CA VAL A 148 12.70 -0.77 -1.53
C VAL A 148 12.21 0.50 -0.85
N ASP A 149 10.97 0.91 -1.11
CA ASP A 149 10.42 2.19 -0.61
C ASP A 149 9.56 2.04 0.64
N TRP A 150 8.97 0.86 0.88
CA TRP A 150 7.93 0.64 1.90
C TRP A 150 8.30 -0.43 2.94
N SER A 151 9.58 -0.68 3.18
CA SER A 151 10.05 -1.50 4.30
C SER A 151 10.44 -0.66 5.52
N THR A 152 10.45 -1.27 6.70
CA THR A 152 10.90 -0.61 7.95
C THR A 152 12.36 -0.21 7.93
N ASN A 153 13.16 -0.74 7.00
CA ASN A 153 14.56 -0.37 6.79
C ASN A 153 14.72 0.63 5.63
N SER A 154 13.64 0.97 4.92
CA SER A 154 13.70 1.85 3.77
C SER A 154 14.01 3.28 4.18
N ARG A 155 15.03 3.88 3.56
CA ARG A 155 15.34 5.30 3.75
C ARG A 155 14.21 6.21 3.24
N ALA A 156 13.52 5.80 2.17
CA ALA A 156 12.39 6.57 1.61
C ALA A 156 11.24 6.63 2.62
N TRP A 157 10.85 5.48 3.18
CA TRP A 157 9.82 5.41 4.21
C TRP A 157 10.17 6.24 5.46
N HIS A 158 11.40 6.13 5.98
CA HIS A 158 11.83 6.95 7.13
C HIS A 158 11.77 8.46 6.83
N LYS A 159 12.11 8.87 5.62
CA LYS A 159 11.99 10.27 5.20
C LYS A 159 10.51 10.70 5.18
N ALA A 160 9.62 9.88 4.64
CA ALA A 160 8.18 10.13 4.62
C ALA A 160 7.58 10.23 6.03
N LEU A 161 8.11 9.50 7.02
CA LEU A 161 7.66 9.63 8.42
C LEU A 161 7.97 10.99 9.04
N ILE A 162 9.07 11.65 8.62
CA ILE A 162 9.51 12.92 9.20
C ILE A 162 8.73 14.08 8.58
N ASP A 163 8.59 14.09 7.26
CA ASP A 163 7.86 15.13 6.53
C ASP A 163 7.10 14.49 5.35
N PRO A 164 5.89 13.95 5.58
CA PRO A 164 5.13 13.28 4.54
C PRO A 164 4.72 14.27 3.45
N SER A 165 4.89 13.87 2.19
CA SER A 165 4.22 14.50 1.06
C SER A 165 2.77 14.02 0.96
N GLN A 166 1.94 14.72 0.18
CA GLN A 166 0.57 14.28 -0.07
C GLN A 166 0.55 12.92 -0.79
N ASP A 167 1.53 12.67 -1.66
CA ASP A 167 1.63 11.42 -2.41
C ASP A 167 2.04 10.25 -1.51
N ASP A 168 2.91 10.47 -0.51
CA ASP A 168 3.22 9.42 0.48
C ASP A 168 1.96 8.94 1.21
N ILE A 169 1.07 9.87 1.57
CA ILE A 169 -0.21 9.53 2.21
C ILE A 169 -1.13 8.77 1.25
N ARG A 170 -1.22 9.20 -0.01
CA ARG A 170 -2.00 8.49 -1.05
C ARG A 170 -1.47 7.08 -1.29
N HIS A 171 -0.15 6.93 -1.42
CA HIS A 171 0.50 5.63 -1.61
C HIS A 171 0.29 4.71 -0.41
N ALA A 172 0.35 5.23 0.83
CA ALA A 172 0.03 4.43 2.01
C ALA A 172 -1.42 3.91 2.00
N ILE A 173 -2.39 4.77 1.63
CA ILE A 173 -3.79 4.36 1.50
C ILE A 173 -3.95 3.32 0.37
N ALA A 174 -3.28 3.54 -0.77
CA ALA A 174 -3.28 2.60 -1.89
C ALA A 174 -2.68 1.24 -1.49
N LEU A 175 -1.58 1.21 -0.73
CA LEU A 175 -1.00 -0.03 -0.19
C LEU A 175 -1.94 -0.74 0.77
N ILE A 176 -2.64 -0.02 1.65
CA ILE A 176 -3.65 -0.65 2.53
C ILE A 176 -4.73 -1.33 1.69
N ASN A 177 -5.28 -0.61 0.71
CA ASN A 177 -6.30 -1.15 -0.19
C ASN A 177 -5.78 -2.36 -0.98
N LEU A 178 -4.57 -2.26 -1.52
CA LEU A 178 -3.90 -3.31 -2.28
C LEU A 178 -3.68 -4.56 -1.43
N SER A 179 -3.22 -4.41 -0.19
CA SER A 179 -3.05 -5.50 0.77
C SER A 179 -4.38 -6.20 1.07
N ARG A 180 -5.50 -5.47 1.15
CA ARG A 180 -6.83 -6.08 1.33
C ARG A 180 -7.27 -6.86 0.09
N ASP A 181 -6.99 -6.34 -1.10
CA ASP A 181 -7.44 -6.94 -2.36
C ASP A 181 -6.60 -8.16 -2.76
N THR A 182 -5.32 -8.20 -2.37
CA THR A 182 -4.36 -9.26 -2.73
C THR A 182 -3.97 -10.15 -1.56
N ASN A 183 -4.43 -9.86 -0.34
CA ASN A 183 -4.01 -10.52 0.90
C ASN A 183 -2.48 -10.48 1.15
N ILE A 184 -1.76 -9.51 0.54
CA ILE A 184 -0.33 -9.28 0.76
C ILE A 184 -0.17 -8.26 1.90
N ASN A 185 0.00 -8.75 3.12
CA ASN A 185 -0.02 -7.92 4.34
C ASN A 185 1.33 -7.29 4.71
N GLU A 186 2.40 -7.53 3.94
CA GLU A 186 3.77 -7.10 4.26
C GLU A 186 3.90 -5.58 4.45
N PHE A 187 3.16 -4.78 3.66
CA PHE A 187 3.30 -3.32 3.66
C PHE A 187 2.33 -2.60 4.60
N LEU A 188 1.37 -3.33 5.18
CA LEU A 188 0.35 -2.71 6.02
C LEU A 188 0.97 -1.94 7.20
N ALA A 189 2.11 -2.38 7.73
CA ALA A 189 2.83 -1.71 8.81
C ALA A 189 3.27 -0.33 8.50
N CYS A 190 4.11 -0.25 7.49
CA CYS A 190 4.71 0.98 7.06
C CYS A 190 3.61 1.96 6.65
N ALA A 191 2.57 1.47 5.96
CA ALA A 191 1.44 2.27 5.52
C ALA A 191 0.59 2.79 6.70
N PHE A 192 0.06 1.91 7.56
CA PHE A 192 -0.77 2.35 8.69
C PHE A 192 -0.01 3.22 9.67
N TYR A 193 1.26 2.91 9.94
CA TYR A 193 2.06 3.71 10.85
C TYR A 193 2.26 5.13 10.30
N LEU A 194 2.57 5.27 9.00
CA LEU A 194 2.68 6.58 8.36
C LEU A 194 1.38 7.39 8.52
N LEU A 195 0.22 6.77 8.27
CA LEU A 195 -1.08 7.44 8.47
C LEU A 195 -1.33 7.78 9.95
N CYS A 196 -0.92 6.93 10.89
CA CYS A 196 -1.04 7.19 12.32
C CYS A 196 -0.14 8.35 12.78
N ALA A 197 1.03 8.52 12.16
CA ALA A 197 1.98 9.58 12.45
C ALA A 197 1.69 10.90 11.71
N ASP A 198 0.94 10.88 10.60
CA ASP A 198 0.67 12.07 9.79
C ASP A 198 -0.04 13.19 10.57
N THR A 199 0.58 14.35 10.66
CA THR A 199 -0.03 15.55 11.25
C THR A 199 -0.18 16.70 10.28
N LYS A 200 0.29 16.52 9.04
CA LYS A 200 0.36 17.57 8.02
C LYS A 200 -0.87 17.54 7.12
N TRP A 201 -1.27 16.34 6.71
CA TRP A 201 -2.39 16.13 5.78
C TRP A 201 -3.65 15.62 6.47
N SER A 202 -3.58 15.41 7.79
CA SER A 202 -4.72 14.87 8.54
C SER A 202 -5.97 15.72 8.38
N ASP A 203 -5.86 17.04 8.20
CA ASP A 203 -7.02 17.93 8.11
C ASP A 203 -7.67 17.99 6.72
N ASP A 204 -7.12 17.28 5.71
CA ASP A 204 -7.65 17.24 4.34
C ASP A 204 -8.51 15.98 4.11
N PRO A 205 -9.85 16.10 4.07
CA PRO A 205 -10.74 14.95 3.85
C PRO A 205 -10.57 14.32 2.48
N LEU A 206 -10.08 15.06 1.47
CA LEU A 206 -9.91 14.55 0.11
C LEU A 206 -8.77 13.53 0.04
N VAL A 207 -7.74 13.69 0.87
CA VAL A 207 -6.61 12.76 0.95
C VAL A 207 -7.07 11.41 1.51
N TYR A 208 -7.88 11.43 2.57
CA TYR A 208 -8.34 10.22 3.27
C TYR A 208 -9.62 9.60 2.67
N LYS A 209 -10.23 10.24 1.66
CA LYS A 209 -11.47 9.77 1.02
C LYS A 209 -11.37 8.34 0.46
N LEU A 210 -10.16 7.91 0.06
CA LEU A 210 -9.92 6.58 -0.50
C LEU A 210 -9.72 5.48 0.56
N LEU A 211 -9.67 5.84 1.85
CA LEU A 211 -9.54 4.87 2.94
C LEU A 211 -10.89 4.19 3.20
N ARG A 212 -10.92 2.86 3.24
CA ARG A 212 -12.15 2.09 3.48
C ARG A 212 -12.62 2.29 4.93
N ALA A 213 -13.94 2.24 5.15
CA ALA A 213 -14.53 2.45 6.47
C ALA A 213 -13.97 1.53 7.59
N PRO A 214 -13.67 0.23 7.36
CA PRO A 214 -13.04 -0.60 8.38
C PRO A 214 -11.64 -0.09 8.78
N ASP A 215 -10.86 0.38 7.82
CA ASP A 215 -9.49 0.86 8.04
C ASP A 215 -9.45 2.20 8.79
N VAL A 216 -10.51 3.00 8.72
CA VAL A 216 -10.68 4.21 9.55
C VAL A 216 -10.69 3.86 11.05
N SER A 217 -11.34 2.75 11.41
CA SER A 217 -11.40 2.31 12.82
C SER A 217 -10.03 1.85 13.33
N PHE A 218 -9.28 1.12 12.50
CA PHE A 218 -7.90 0.72 12.79
C PHE A 218 -6.97 1.93 12.90
N LEU A 219 -7.08 2.88 11.96
CA LEU A 219 -6.31 4.12 11.99
C LEU A 219 -6.56 4.89 13.29
N ARG A 220 -7.83 5.05 13.69
CA ARG A 220 -8.18 5.69 14.96
C ARG A 220 -7.56 4.98 16.15
N HIS A 221 -7.62 3.65 16.19
CA HIS A 221 -7.07 2.88 17.29
C HIS A 221 -5.53 2.98 17.33
N GLY A 222 -4.86 2.85 16.18
CA GLY A 222 -3.42 3.01 16.06
C GLY A 222 -2.95 4.39 16.53
N ILE A 223 -3.66 5.46 16.13
CA ILE A 223 -3.41 6.82 16.61
C ILE A 223 -3.50 6.87 18.15
N GLN A 224 -4.55 6.31 18.76
CA GLN A 224 -4.72 6.32 20.21
C GLN A 224 -3.60 5.58 20.94
N GLN A 225 -3.18 4.42 20.42
CA GLN A 225 -2.08 3.65 21.02
C GLN A 225 -0.74 4.38 20.88
N LEU A 226 -0.47 4.98 19.72
CA LEU A 226 0.72 5.78 19.48
C LEU A 226 0.81 6.95 20.49
N TYR A 227 -0.27 7.69 20.68
CA TYR A 227 -0.32 8.78 21.68
C TYR A 227 -0.15 8.28 23.11
N ARG A 228 -0.78 7.17 23.48
CA ARG A 228 -0.61 6.57 24.81
C ARG A 228 0.85 6.21 25.05
N ARG A 229 1.52 5.63 24.07
CA ARG A 229 2.92 5.25 24.18
C ARG A 229 3.85 6.44 24.31
N TYR A 230 3.60 7.50 23.53
CA TYR A 230 4.34 8.75 23.66
C TYR A 230 4.16 9.39 25.05
N ALA A 231 2.94 9.39 25.59
CA ALA A 231 2.69 9.91 26.93
C ALA A 231 3.42 9.10 28.02
N GLN A 232 3.47 7.77 27.90
CA GLN A 232 4.24 6.89 28.80
C GLN A 232 5.74 7.21 28.71
N ASN A 233 6.30 7.24 27.51
CA ASN A 233 7.74 7.54 27.32
C ASN A 233 8.13 8.91 27.88
N ALA A 234 7.24 9.91 27.79
CA ALA A 234 7.45 11.24 28.37
C ALA A 234 7.39 11.23 29.90
N GLN A 235 6.61 10.34 30.52
CA GLN A 235 6.58 10.15 31.98
C GLN A 235 7.82 9.41 32.47
N ASP A 236 8.25 8.38 31.74
CA ASP A 236 9.45 7.61 32.06
C ASP A 236 10.70 8.49 31.98
N SER A 237 10.76 9.38 30.97
CA SER A 237 11.85 10.36 30.82
C SER A 237 11.94 11.38 31.97
N LYS A 238 10.83 11.67 32.65
CA LYS A 238 10.80 12.55 33.84
C LYS A 238 11.18 11.82 35.13
N THR A 239 10.95 10.51 35.18
CA THR A 239 11.15 9.67 36.38
C THR A 239 12.58 9.15 36.47
N THR A 240 13.32 9.15 35.36
CA THR A 240 14.79 8.95 35.35
C THR A 240 15.50 10.15 35.99
N VAL A 241 15.27 10.35 37.29
CA VAL A 241 16.20 11.03 38.16
C VAL A 241 17.41 10.13 38.22
N LEU A 242 18.53 10.57 37.62
CA LEU A 242 19.79 9.86 37.67
C LEU A 242 20.09 9.50 39.14
N PRO A 243 20.26 8.21 39.49
CA PRO A 243 20.87 7.86 40.76
C PRO A 243 22.27 8.49 40.76
N MET A 244 22.45 9.56 41.52
CA MET A 244 23.79 9.94 41.95
C MET A 244 24.28 8.82 42.86
N ASP A 245 25.47 8.31 42.54
CA ASP A 245 26.23 7.30 43.28
C ASP A 245 25.66 5.88 43.35
N SER A 246 26.21 4.99 42.52
CA SER A 246 26.70 3.69 42.99
C SER A 246 27.62 3.06 41.94
N ASP A 247 28.87 2.81 42.35
CA ASP A 247 29.84 1.97 41.66
C ASP A 247 29.27 0.57 41.41
N VAL A 248 28.86 0.26 40.18
CA VAL A 248 28.44 -1.11 39.81
C VAL A 248 29.25 -1.60 38.60
N PRO A 249 29.93 -2.76 38.71
CA PRO A 249 30.73 -3.33 37.62
C PRO A 249 29.88 -3.74 36.42
N TYR A 250 30.35 -3.38 35.23
CA TYR A 250 29.73 -3.64 33.94
C TYR A 250 29.88 -5.12 33.54
N HIS A 251 28.77 -5.85 33.39
CA HIS A 251 28.75 -7.17 32.74
C HIS A 251 28.10 -7.05 31.36
N ALA A 252 28.90 -7.30 30.32
CA ALA A 252 28.49 -7.28 28.92
C ALA A 252 28.12 -8.70 28.48
N ASP A 253 26.82 -9.02 28.42
CA ASP A 253 26.33 -10.13 27.59
C ASP A 253 24.80 -10.04 27.44
N SER A 254 24.33 -9.51 26.30
CA SER A 254 22.95 -9.68 25.83
C SER A 254 22.88 -9.40 24.33
N SER A 255 22.81 -10.46 23.53
CA SER A 255 22.56 -10.37 22.09
C SER A 255 21.07 -10.11 21.80
N PRO A 256 20.74 -9.30 20.78
CA PRO A 256 19.35 -9.03 20.41
C PRO A 256 18.71 -10.23 19.71
N VAL A 257 17.52 -10.61 20.19
CA VAL A 257 16.64 -11.63 19.59
C VAL A 257 16.02 -11.09 18.31
N GLN A 258 16.25 -11.75 17.16
CA GLN A 258 15.57 -11.41 15.91
C GLN A 258 14.15 -12.01 15.86
N PRO A 259 13.12 -11.23 15.48
CA PRO A 259 11.77 -11.74 15.28
C PRO A 259 11.65 -12.56 13.99
N SER A 260 10.96 -13.71 14.10
CA SER A 260 10.69 -14.66 13.01
C SER A 260 9.77 -14.08 11.94
N SER A 261 10.14 -14.22 10.67
CA SER A 261 9.47 -13.68 9.48
C SER A 261 8.55 -14.71 8.80
N ALA A 262 7.42 -15.06 9.42
CA ALA A 262 6.37 -15.83 8.76
C ALA A 262 5.23 -14.91 8.30
N PRO A 263 4.68 -15.10 7.08
CA PRO A 263 3.57 -14.28 6.57
C PRO A 263 2.32 -14.56 7.41
N GLY A 264 1.91 -13.54 8.18
CA GLY A 264 0.83 -13.64 9.14
C GLY A 264 -0.55 -13.67 8.51
N THR A 265 -1.45 -14.41 9.16
CA THR A 265 -2.90 -14.35 8.92
C THR A 265 -3.43 -12.94 9.26
N SER A 266 -4.59 -12.55 8.73
CA SER A 266 -5.18 -11.20 8.93
C SER A 266 -5.24 -10.74 10.39
N SER A 267 -5.31 -11.66 11.38
CA SER A 267 -5.33 -11.26 12.79
C SER A 267 -3.95 -10.84 13.32
N GLN A 268 -2.85 -11.38 12.77
CA GLN A 268 -1.50 -11.05 13.23
C GLN A 268 -1.12 -9.61 12.88
N TRP A 269 -1.67 -9.09 11.79
CA TRP A 269 -1.48 -7.70 11.41
C TRP A 269 -2.18 -6.74 12.39
N GLU A 270 -3.41 -7.08 12.77
CA GLU A 270 -4.15 -6.32 13.77
C GLU A 270 -3.39 -6.33 15.09
N ASP A 271 -2.92 -7.51 15.53
CA ASP A 271 -2.06 -7.64 16.70
C ASP A 271 -0.78 -6.82 16.56
N PHE A 272 -0.19 -6.72 15.36
CA PHE A 272 1.01 -5.92 15.11
C PHE A 272 0.78 -4.41 15.23
N ILE A 273 -0.32 -3.86 14.67
CA ILE A 273 -0.69 -2.45 14.89
C ILE A 273 -0.90 -2.19 16.38
N LEU A 274 -1.48 -3.16 17.07
CA LEU A 274 -1.79 -3.11 18.49
C LEU A 274 -0.58 -3.44 19.37
N CYS A 275 0.51 -3.96 18.79
CA CYS A 275 1.65 -4.46 19.53
C CYS A 275 2.53 -3.31 20.00
N ALA A 276 2.65 -3.17 21.31
CA ALA A 276 3.52 -2.17 21.92
C ALA A 276 4.97 -2.30 21.43
N ALA A 277 5.49 -3.51 21.17
CA ALA A 277 6.87 -3.71 20.71
C ALA A 277 7.12 -3.12 19.33
N THR A 278 6.17 -3.28 18.40
CA THR A 278 6.21 -2.64 17.08
C THR A 278 6.24 -1.13 17.21
N ILE A 279 5.32 -0.56 17.99
CA ILE A 279 5.26 0.88 18.20
C ILE A 279 6.58 1.37 18.83
N CYS A 280 7.17 0.60 19.75
CA CYS A 280 8.49 0.91 20.33
C CYS A 280 9.61 0.92 19.29
N ALA A 281 9.68 -0.10 18.44
CA ALA A 281 10.71 -0.19 17.42
C ALA A 281 10.64 1.01 16.46
N VAL A 282 9.44 1.40 16.04
CA VAL A 282 9.28 2.54 15.13
C VAL A 282 9.49 3.88 15.83
N THR A 283 9.00 4.04 17.07
CA THR A 283 9.18 5.29 17.84
C THR A 283 10.63 5.53 18.27
N ALA A 284 11.45 4.49 18.42
CA ALA A 284 12.88 4.62 18.72
C ALA A 284 13.67 5.37 17.63
N HIS A 285 13.16 5.38 16.40
CA HIS A 285 13.79 6.04 15.26
C HIS A 285 13.24 7.45 14.98
N LEU A 286 12.29 7.94 15.77
CA LEU A 286 11.65 9.24 15.54
C LEU A 286 12.16 10.33 16.49
N PRO A 287 12.43 11.55 15.98
CA PRO A 287 12.69 12.70 16.82
C PRO A 287 11.47 13.08 17.68
N PRO A 288 11.65 13.72 18.84
CA PRO A 288 10.57 14.12 19.73
C PRO A 288 9.75 15.30 19.15
N ILE A 289 8.96 15.06 18.11
CA ILE A 289 8.05 16.04 17.45
C ILE A 289 6.66 16.08 18.16
N VAL A 290 6.54 15.40 19.30
CA VAL A 290 5.27 14.92 19.90
C VAL A 290 4.34 16.02 20.43
N VAL A 291 4.82 17.21 20.74
CA VAL A 291 4.01 18.20 21.49
C VAL A 291 2.96 18.88 20.60
N GLU A 292 3.24 19.13 19.32
CA GLU A 292 2.31 19.86 18.43
C GLU A 292 1.26 18.96 17.76
N MET A 293 1.48 17.64 17.76
CA MET A 293 0.63 16.66 17.10
C MET A 293 -0.77 16.54 17.74
N ARG A 294 -0.86 16.77 19.06
CA ARG A 294 -2.00 16.36 19.91
C ARG A 294 -3.30 17.15 19.68
N LYS A 295 -3.22 18.43 19.27
CA LYS A 295 -4.40 19.31 19.19
C LYS A 295 -5.18 19.19 17.87
N ARG A 296 -4.47 18.98 16.75
CA ARG A 296 -5.09 18.99 15.41
C ARG A 296 -5.79 17.67 15.08
N LYS A 297 -5.13 16.54 15.36
CA LYS A 297 -5.61 15.22 14.91
C LYS A 297 -6.88 14.73 15.61
N VAL A 298 -7.10 15.08 16.88
CA VAL A 298 -8.32 14.72 17.62
C VAL A 298 -9.54 15.49 17.10
N ALA A 299 -9.35 16.73 16.62
CA ALA A 299 -10.41 17.52 16.02
C ALA A 299 -10.82 16.94 14.66
N TRP A 300 -9.86 16.51 13.85
CA TRP A 300 -10.13 15.92 12.54
C TRP A 300 -10.93 14.61 12.61
N VAL A 301 -10.50 13.63 13.43
CA VAL A 301 -11.22 12.35 13.56
C VAL A 301 -12.69 12.56 13.95
N ARG A 302 -12.97 13.63 14.70
CA ARG A 302 -14.34 14.01 15.07
C ARG A 302 -15.12 14.59 13.89
N SER A 303 -14.51 15.46 13.07
CA SER A 303 -15.14 16.02 11.86
C SER A 303 -15.43 14.93 10.84
N PHE A 304 -14.44 14.08 10.53
CA PHE A 304 -14.56 13.03 9.53
C PHE A 304 -15.69 12.04 9.82
N MET A 305 -15.84 11.63 11.09
CA MET A 305 -16.93 10.73 11.51
C MET A 305 -18.30 11.39 11.40
N SER A 306 -18.38 12.71 11.60
CA SER A 306 -19.65 13.44 11.45
C SER A 306 -20.07 13.58 9.98
N GLU A 307 -19.10 13.71 9.07
CA GLU A 307 -19.33 13.85 7.63
C GLU A 307 -19.66 12.51 6.96
N THR A 308 -19.07 11.41 7.42
CA THR A 308 -19.27 10.06 6.83
C THR A 308 -20.55 9.37 7.30
N ASN A 309 -21.33 10.01 8.19
CA ASN A 309 -22.55 9.45 8.80
C ASN A 309 -22.32 8.07 9.45
N ILE A 310 -21.08 7.77 9.86
CA ILE A 310 -20.71 6.55 10.57
C ILE A 310 -21.23 6.70 12.00
N ASN A 311 -22.21 5.89 12.37
CA ASN A 311 -22.84 5.98 13.67
C ASN A 311 -21.82 5.71 14.80
N PRO A 312 -21.53 6.67 15.69
CA PRO A 312 -20.52 6.51 16.74
C PRO A 312 -20.82 5.36 17.71
N THR A 313 -22.06 4.86 17.75
CA THR A 313 -22.48 3.75 18.61
C THR A 313 -22.19 2.36 18.04
N GLU A 314 -21.92 2.22 16.74
CA GLU A 314 -21.58 0.90 16.15
C GLU A 314 -20.09 0.55 16.31
N VAL A 315 -19.25 1.51 16.70
CA VAL A 315 -17.80 1.33 16.93
C VAL A 315 -17.48 1.13 18.42
N TYR A 316 -18.41 0.55 19.18
CA TYR A 316 -18.26 0.27 20.62
C TYR A 316 -17.86 -1.18 20.87
N MET A 317 -16.63 -1.53 20.50
CA MET A 317 -15.94 -2.74 21.00
C MET A 317 -14.69 -2.27 21.73
N GLY A 318 -14.77 -2.10 23.07
CA GLY A 318 -13.57 -1.84 23.88
C GLY A 318 -13.69 -0.94 25.11
N GLY A 319 -14.83 -0.33 25.41
CA GLY A 319 -15.09 0.28 26.74
C GLY A 319 -14.26 1.52 27.14
N ILE A 320 -13.40 2.06 26.27
CA ILE A 320 -12.60 3.28 26.55
C ILE A 320 -13.32 4.48 25.96
N THR A 321 -13.72 5.44 26.80
CA THR A 321 -14.28 6.71 26.32
C THR A 321 -13.17 7.69 25.97
N LEU A 322 -13.42 8.64 25.05
CA LEU A 322 -12.46 9.70 24.69
C LEU A 322 -11.99 10.53 25.92
N VAL A 323 -12.77 10.50 27.00
CA VAL A 323 -12.49 11.18 28.28
C VAL A 323 -11.37 10.47 29.05
N ASP A 324 -11.17 9.17 28.84
CA ASP A 324 -10.19 8.35 29.57
C ASP A 324 -8.77 8.44 28.99
N LEU A 325 -8.60 9.16 27.87
CA LEU A 325 -7.32 9.33 27.14
C LEU A 325 -6.66 10.71 27.38
N LEU A 326 -7.30 11.59 28.14
CA LEU A 326 -6.76 12.90 28.52
C LEU A 326 -6.34 12.85 29.99
N PRO A 327 -5.04 12.98 30.33
CA PRO A 327 -4.66 13.25 31.71
C PRO A 327 -5.34 14.56 32.12
N ALA A 328 -6.18 14.49 33.15
CA ALA A 328 -6.99 15.60 33.64
C ALA A 328 -6.18 16.84 34.10
N GLN A 329 -4.84 16.77 34.09
CA GLN A 329 -3.95 17.80 34.59
C GLN A 329 -3.52 18.86 33.59
N GLU A 330 -3.66 18.67 32.27
CA GLU A 330 -3.03 19.61 31.31
C GLU A 330 -4.01 20.62 30.68
N ASP A 331 -5.33 20.41 30.78
CA ASP A 331 -6.32 21.39 30.30
C ASP A 331 -7.66 21.29 31.08
N PRO A 332 -7.88 22.16 32.08
CA PRO A 332 -9.10 22.15 32.89
C PRO A 332 -10.35 22.60 32.13
N GLU A 333 -10.24 23.26 30.97
CA GLU A 333 -11.40 23.61 30.14
C GLU A 333 -11.89 22.41 29.34
N LEU A 334 -10.99 21.66 28.70
CA LEU A 334 -11.32 20.42 28.00
C LEU A 334 -11.97 19.40 28.95
N ALA A 335 -11.42 19.23 30.16
CA ALA A 335 -11.99 18.35 31.19
C ALA A 335 -13.41 18.78 31.62
N ARG A 336 -13.66 20.10 31.79
CA ARG A 336 -15.00 20.63 32.09
C ARG A 336 -15.98 20.37 30.95
N MET A 337 -15.55 20.56 29.70
CA MET A 337 -16.38 20.38 28.52
C MET A 337 -16.83 18.92 28.35
N PHE A 338 -15.93 17.96 28.59
CA PHE A 338 -16.27 16.53 28.59
C PHE A 338 -17.17 16.11 29.77
N SER A 339 -16.98 16.71 30.95
CA SER A 339 -17.87 16.47 32.11
C SER A 339 -19.31 16.92 31.84
N VAL A 340 -19.50 18.06 31.16
CA VAL A 340 -20.82 18.58 30.77
C VAL A 340 -21.50 17.67 29.74
N MET A 341 -20.77 17.19 28.73
CA MET A 341 -21.31 16.25 27.74
C MET A 341 -21.67 14.88 28.34
N GLY A 342 -20.89 14.39 29.31
CA GLY A 342 -21.20 13.15 30.04
C GLY A 342 -22.48 13.25 30.88
N ARG A 343 -22.76 14.41 31.49
CA ARG A 343 -24.00 14.65 32.27
C ARG A 343 -25.24 14.75 31.37
N ASN A 344 -25.12 15.38 30.19
CA ASN A 344 -26.24 15.46 29.24
C ASN A 344 -26.62 14.08 28.66
N ARG A 345 -25.67 13.17 28.45
CA ARG A 345 -25.97 11.79 28.01
C ARG A 345 -26.74 10.96 29.04
N ARG A 346 -26.48 11.13 30.34
CA ARG A 346 -27.25 10.45 31.40
C ARG A 346 -28.70 10.96 31.48
N ARG A 347 -28.94 12.24 31.18
CA ARG A 347 -30.30 12.81 31.11
C ARG A 347 -31.09 12.33 29.90
N VAL A 348 -30.45 12.12 28.75
CA VAL A 348 -31.13 11.60 27.55
C VAL A 348 -31.52 10.13 27.71
N ARG A 349 -30.69 9.29 28.37
CA ARG A 349 -31.06 7.90 28.70
C ARG A 349 -32.24 7.79 29.65
N HIS A 350 -32.34 8.67 30.66
CA HIS A 350 -33.48 8.68 31.57
C HIS A 350 -34.80 9.13 30.90
N ARG A 351 -34.73 9.86 29.79
CA ARG A 351 -35.92 10.34 29.06
C ARG A 351 -36.39 9.39 27.96
N ALA A 352 -35.63 8.34 27.67
CA ALA A 352 -35.97 7.29 26.71
C ALA A 352 -36.47 5.99 27.38
N GLN A 353 -36.50 5.96 28.71
CA GLN A 353 -37.02 4.85 29.52
C GLN A 353 -38.33 5.21 30.27
N VAL A 354 -38.88 6.38 29.98
CA VAL A 354 -40.24 6.83 30.36
C VAL A 354 -40.94 7.15 29.05
#